data_AF-A0A931S703-F1
#
_entry.id   AF-A0A931S703-F1
#
_cell.length_a   1.000
_cell.length_b   1.000
_cell.length_c   1.000
_cell.angle_alpha   90.00
_cell.angle_beta   90.00
_cell.angle_gamma   90.00
#
_symmetry.space_group_name_H-M   'P 1'
#
loop_
_entity.id
_entity.type
_entity.pdbx_description
1 polymer ?
#
loop_
_entity_poly.entity_id
_entity_poly.type
_entity_poly.pdbx_seq_one_letter_code
_entity_poly.pdbx_strand_id
1 'polypeptide(L)'
;MLVDGDAVIYESAIIDEYLEEKFPEPPLMPRDPTARARVRIWVDFCNTRLQAAGSDVAHDNDPEKAKEKVRQYLAILDREMANREYIAGDYSLADITFIPFFTRQQRYGVAIDGGTPHLKSWMERLLARPAVSATL
;
A
#
# COMPACT_ATOMS: atom_id res chain seq x y z
N MET A 1 -0.58 -4.31 -16.52
CA MET A 1 0.51 -4.59 -17.47
C MET A 1 0.99 -3.27 -18.02
N LEU A 2 2.30 -3.03 -18.02
CA LEU A 2 2.97 -1.88 -18.62
C LEU A 2 3.61 -2.32 -19.94
N VAL A 3 3.49 -1.50 -20.97
CA VAL A 3 4.15 -1.70 -22.27
C VAL A 3 5.12 -0.56 -22.49
N ASP A 4 6.39 -0.88 -22.75
CA ASP A 4 7.44 0.08 -23.07
C ASP A 4 8.31 -0.42 -24.23
N GLY A 5 8.09 0.14 -25.42
CA GLY A 5 8.65 -0.41 -26.65
C GLY A 5 8.21 -1.87 -26.83
N ASP A 6 9.18 -2.78 -26.96
CA ASP A 6 8.94 -4.21 -27.08
C ASP A 6 8.82 -4.92 -25.71
N ALA A 7 9.08 -4.21 -24.60
CA ALA A 7 8.98 -4.78 -23.25
C ALA A 7 7.53 -4.80 -22.77
N VAL A 8 7.13 -5.95 -22.21
CA VAL A 8 5.83 -6.15 -21.56
C VAL A 8 6.06 -6.58 -20.11
N ILE A 9 5.70 -5.71 -19.17
CA ILE A 9 5.98 -5.89 -17.74
C ILE A 9 4.66 -6.10 -16.99
N TYR A 10 4.63 -7.11 -16.13
CA TYR A 10 3.48 -7.46 -15.29
C TYR A 10 3.93 -7.67 -13.85
N GLU A 11 2.96 -7.80 -12.94
CA GLU A 11 3.07 -7.58 -11.50
C GLU A 11 3.30 -6.11 -11.11
N SER A 12 2.40 -5.54 -10.30
CA SER A 12 2.46 -4.11 -9.96
C SER A 12 3.75 -3.72 -9.25
N ALA A 13 4.23 -4.54 -8.29
CA ALA A 13 5.48 -4.26 -7.60
C ALA A 13 6.71 -4.29 -8.53
N ILE A 14 6.68 -5.15 -9.57
CA ILE A 14 7.76 -5.21 -10.56
C ILE A 14 7.67 -4.01 -11.51
N ILE A 15 6.46 -3.60 -11.89
CA ILE A 15 6.24 -2.37 -12.66
C ILE A 15 6.77 -1.16 -11.88
N ASP A 16 6.48 -1.07 -10.58
CA ASP A 16 6.93 0.03 -9.72
C ASP A 16 8.46 0.07 -9.60
N GLU A 17 9.13 -1.08 -9.40
CA GLU A 17 10.61 -1.14 -9.39
C GLU A 17 11.21 -0.78 -10.76
N TYR A 18 10.60 -1.23 -11.86
CA TYR A 18 11.05 -0.86 -13.20
C TYR A 18 10.92 0.64 -13.46
N LEU A 19 9.83 1.26 -13.03
CA LEU A 19 9.63 2.71 -13.16
C LEU A 19 10.62 3.50 -12.30
N GLU A 20 10.94 3.04 -11.09
CA GLU A 20 12.00 3.61 -10.25
C GLU A 20 13.37 3.56 -10.93
N GLU A 21 13.70 2.45 -11.60
CA GLU A 21 14.98 2.32 -12.32
C GLU A 21 15.03 3.19 -13.57
N LYS A 22 13.92 3.27 -14.31
CA LYS A 22 13.83 4.01 -15.57
C LYS A 22 13.70 5.52 -15.37
N PHE A 23 13.02 5.93 -14.31
CA PHE A 23 12.74 7.34 -13.97
C PHE A 23 13.14 7.60 -12.50
N PRO A 24 14.45 7.68 -12.21
CA PRO A 24 14.96 7.71 -10.83
C PRO A 24 14.70 9.00 -10.07
N GLU A 25 14.04 10.00 -10.67
CA GLU A 25 13.78 11.30 -10.08
C GLU A 25 12.29 11.67 -10.19
N PRO A 26 11.61 11.96 -9.06
CA PRO A 26 12.11 11.87 -7.70
C PRO A 26 12.26 10.41 -7.23
N PRO A 27 13.26 10.09 -6.38
CA PRO A 27 13.48 8.71 -5.92
C PRO A 27 12.36 8.27 -4.96
N LEU A 28 11.76 7.12 -5.23
CA LEU A 28 10.76 6.47 -4.38
C LEU A 28 11.32 5.26 -3.62
N MET A 29 12.60 4.95 -3.84
CA MET A 29 13.34 3.97 -3.05
C MET A 29 14.58 4.61 -2.41
N PRO A 30 14.90 4.27 -1.15
CA PRO A 30 16.12 4.72 -0.53
C PRO A 30 17.36 4.09 -1.20
N ARG A 31 18.53 4.71 -0.99
CA ARG A 31 19.82 4.17 -1.45
C ARG A 31 20.42 3.15 -0.48
N ASP A 32 20.18 3.33 0.81
CA ASP A 32 20.66 2.41 1.84
C ASP A 32 20.01 1.01 1.68
N PRO A 33 20.79 -0.08 1.61
CA PRO A 33 20.24 -1.42 1.40
C PRO A 33 19.25 -1.86 2.49
N THR A 34 19.47 -1.47 3.75
CA THR A 34 18.56 -1.84 4.86
C THR A 34 17.24 -1.09 4.77
N ALA A 35 17.28 0.20 4.42
CA ALA A 35 16.07 0.98 4.16
C ALA A 35 15.30 0.44 2.94
N ARG A 36 15.99 0.01 1.88
CA ARG A 36 15.35 -0.63 0.71
C ARG A 36 14.64 -1.92 1.09
N ALA A 37 15.27 -2.75 1.90
CA ALA A 37 14.66 -3.97 2.42
C ALA A 37 13.39 -3.66 3.22
N ARG A 38 13.40 -2.59 4.03
CA ARG A 38 12.21 -2.14 4.78
C ARG A 38 11.05 -1.74 3.88
N VAL A 39 11.32 -1.02 2.78
CA VAL A 39 10.29 -0.69 1.79
C VAL A 39 9.70 -1.96 1.20
N ARG A 40 10.54 -2.90 0.76
CA ARG A 40 10.11 -4.17 0.16
C ARG A 40 9.31 -5.05 1.12
N ILE A 41 9.64 -5.06 2.41
CA ILE A 41 8.86 -5.78 3.44
C ILE A 41 7.43 -5.24 3.51
N TRP A 42 7.24 -3.92 3.43
CA TRP A 42 5.91 -3.32 3.46
C TRP A 42 5.13 -3.52 2.16
N VAL A 43 5.82 -3.49 1.01
CA VAL A 43 5.23 -3.86 -0.28
C VAL A 43 4.73 -5.31 -0.25
N ASP A 44 5.58 -6.24 0.21
CA ASP A 44 5.21 -7.64 0.38
C ASP A 44 4.05 -7.84 1.35
N PHE A 45 4.09 -7.17 2.51
CA PHE A 45 2.99 -7.21 3.49
C PHE A 45 1.66 -6.77 2.88
N CYS A 46 1.66 -5.68 2.10
CA CYS A 46 0.45 -5.21 1.43
C CYS A 46 -0.08 -6.26 0.46
N ASN A 47 0.76 -6.75 -0.44
CA ASN A 47 0.36 -7.64 -1.52
C ASN A 47 -0.08 -9.02 -1.02
N THR A 48 0.72 -9.63 -0.13
CA THR A 48 0.51 -11.03 0.28
C THR A 48 -0.46 -11.18 1.45
N ARG A 49 -0.70 -10.10 2.22
CA ARG A 49 -1.54 -10.16 3.42
C ARG A 49 -2.78 -9.28 3.31
N LEU A 50 -2.60 -7.96 3.20
CA LEU A 50 -3.71 -7.02 3.25
C LEU A 50 -4.61 -7.15 2.02
N GLN A 51 -4.03 -7.10 0.82
CA GLN A 51 -4.77 -7.23 -0.44
C GLN A 51 -5.36 -8.62 -0.60
N ALA A 52 -4.63 -9.68 -0.21
CA ALA A 52 -5.15 -11.04 -0.20
C ALA A 52 -6.39 -11.17 0.69
N ALA A 53 -6.33 -10.67 1.94
CA ALA A 53 -7.48 -10.69 2.84
C ALA A 53 -8.65 -9.82 2.32
N GLY A 54 -8.37 -8.65 1.74
CA GLY A 54 -9.40 -7.83 1.09
C GLY A 54 -10.04 -8.51 -0.13
N SER A 55 -9.26 -9.28 -0.90
CA SER A 55 -9.75 -10.10 -2.00
C SER A 55 -10.63 -11.24 -1.51
N ASP A 56 -10.26 -11.92 -0.42
CA ASP A 56 -11.08 -12.98 0.19
C ASP A 56 -12.46 -12.45 0.62
N VAL A 57 -12.54 -11.22 1.15
CA VAL A 57 -13.82 -10.55 1.42
C VAL A 57 -14.64 -10.37 0.14
N ALA A 58 -14.01 -9.87 -0.92
CA ALA A 58 -14.70 -9.56 -2.17
C ALA A 58 -15.19 -10.79 -2.94
N HIS A 59 -14.59 -11.96 -2.72
CA HIS A 59 -14.95 -13.23 -3.36
C HIS A 59 -15.76 -14.17 -2.44
N ASP A 60 -16.25 -13.67 -1.30
CA ASP A 60 -17.15 -14.37 -0.37
C ASP A 60 -16.57 -15.67 0.23
N ASN A 61 -15.25 -15.75 0.39
CA ASN A 61 -14.58 -16.86 1.06
C ASN A 61 -14.61 -16.65 2.59
N ASP A 62 -15.72 -17.03 3.25
CA ASP A 62 -15.92 -16.80 4.70
C ASP A 62 -15.67 -15.31 5.07
N PRO A 63 -16.57 -14.41 4.64
CA PRO A 63 -16.33 -12.97 4.62
C PRO A 63 -16.04 -12.39 6.00
N GLU A 64 -16.60 -12.94 7.08
CA GLU A 64 -16.33 -12.45 8.43
C GLU A 64 -14.91 -12.81 8.90
N LYS A 65 -14.42 -14.00 8.60
CA LYS A 65 -13.03 -14.38 8.87
C LYS A 65 -12.05 -13.54 8.04
N ALA A 66 -12.38 -13.24 6.79
CA ALA A 66 -11.57 -12.38 5.93
C ALA A 66 -11.55 -10.93 6.45
N LYS A 67 -12.70 -10.36 6.84
CA LYS A 67 -12.79 -9.04 7.48
C LYS A 67 -11.99 -8.98 8.77
N GLU A 68 -11.99 -10.05 9.57
CA GLU A 68 -11.22 -10.10 10.81
C GLU A 68 -9.70 -10.03 10.53
N LYS A 69 -9.20 -10.75 9.52
CA LYS A 69 -7.81 -10.60 9.08
C LYS A 69 -7.52 -9.17 8.61
N VAL A 70 -8.42 -8.55 7.85
CA VAL A 70 -8.28 -7.15 7.44
C VAL A 70 -8.15 -6.26 8.68
N ARG A 71 -9.06 -6.35 9.65
CA ARG A 71 -8.98 -5.57 10.91
C ARG A 71 -7.65 -5.77 11.63
N GLN A 72 -7.16 -7.00 11.73
CA GLN A 72 -5.86 -7.31 12.35
C GLN A 72 -4.69 -6.63 11.63
N TYR A 73 -4.68 -6.66 10.28
CA TYR A 73 -3.64 -5.98 9.51
C TYR A 73 -3.73 -4.46 9.60
N LEU A 74 -4.94 -3.88 9.62
CA LEU A 74 -5.14 -2.44 9.85
C LEU A 74 -4.64 -2.03 11.24
N ALA A 75 -4.88 -2.83 12.28
CA ALA A 75 -4.36 -2.59 13.63
C ALA A 75 -2.82 -2.65 13.69
N ILE A 76 -2.19 -3.56 12.93
CA ILE A 76 -0.73 -3.61 12.79
C ILE A 76 -0.21 -2.31 12.15
N LEU A 77 -0.83 -1.87 11.05
CA LEU A 77 -0.45 -0.64 10.36
C LEU A 77 -0.61 0.59 11.26
N ASP A 78 -1.73 0.69 11.99
CA ASP A 78 -1.95 1.80 12.91
C ASP A 78 -0.83 1.92 13.96
N ARG A 79 -0.45 0.79 14.58
CA ARG A 79 0.64 0.75 15.56
C ARG A 79 1.99 1.16 14.96
N GLU A 80 2.28 0.73 13.74
CA GLU A 80 3.52 1.10 13.05
C GLU A 80 3.56 2.59 12.65
N MET A 81 2.40 3.16 12.34
CA MET A 81 2.24 4.57 12.00
C MET A 81 2.22 5.50 13.21
N ALA A 82 2.16 4.97 14.44
CA ALA A 82 2.03 5.79 15.66
C ALA A 82 3.09 6.90 15.81
N ASN A 83 4.30 6.67 15.31
CA ASN A 83 5.40 7.63 15.38
C ASN A 83 6.06 7.87 14.00
N ARG A 84 5.31 7.69 12.91
CA ARG A 84 5.85 7.82 11.55
C ARG A 84 4.93 8.66 10.68
N GLU A 85 5.53 9.41 9.76
CA GLU A 85 4.78 10.09 8.71
C GLU A 85 4.53 9.16 7.51
N TYR A 86 5.51 8.33 7.15
CA TYR A 86 5.41 7.30 6.11
C TYR A 86 5.93 5.96 6.61
N ILE A 87 5.41 4.85 6.05
CA ILE A 87 5.50 3.52 6.66
C ILE A 87 6.94 3.01 6.78
N ALA A 88 7.81 3.41 5.83
CA ALA A 88 9.20 2.99 5.72
C ALA A 88 10.22 4.11 6.02
N GLY A 89 9.80 5.25 6.59
CA GLY A 89 10.64 6.42 6.83
C GLY A 89 10.15 7.61 6.01
N ASP A 90 10.80 7.88 4.88
CA ASP A 90 10.36 8.86 3.89
C ASP A 90 9.29 8.26 2.96
N TYR A 91 8.56 9.12 2.23
CA TYR A 91 7.58 8.69 1.23
C TYR A 91 8.23 7.81 0.16
N SER A 92 7.67 6.63 -0.06
CA SER A 92 8.29 5.60 -0.90
C SER A 92 7.28 4.73 -1.64
N LEU A 93 7.77 3.79 -2.45
CA LEU A 93 6.94 2.72 -3.02
C LEU A 93 6.14 1.94 -1.95
N ALA A 94 6.65 1.88 -0.72
CA ALA A 94 5.94 1.25 0.39
C ALA A 94 4.61 1.94 0.68
N ASP A 95 4.51 3.27 0.55
CA ASP A 95 3.27 4.00 0.78
C ASP A 95 2.32 3.90 -0.43
N ILE A 96 2.91 3.98 -1.63
CA ILE A 96 2.16 3.93 -2.90
C ILE A 96 1.38 2.63 -3.02
N THR A 97 1.98 1.50 -2.62
CA THR A 97 1.34 0.19 -2.74
C THR A 97 0.01 0.06 -1.97
N PHE A 98 -0.24 0.88 -0.95
CA PHE A 98 -1.48 0.85 -0.16
C PHE A 98 -2.59 1.72 -0.74
N ILE A 99 -2.27 2.66 -1.64
CA ILE A 99 -3.25 3.59 -2.21
C ILE A 99 -4.43 2.85 -2.85
N PRO A 100 -4.24 1.82 -3.71
CA PRO A 100 -5.37 1.11 -4.31
C PRO A 100 -6.29 0.43 -3.29
N PHE A 101 -5.76 0.01 -2.14
CA PHE A 101 -6.56 -0.54 -1.05
C PHE A 101 -7.42 0.56 -0.41
N PHE A 102 -6.83 1.71 -0.08
CA PHE A 102 -7.54 2.82 0.55
C PHE A 102 -8.64 3.42 -0.33
N THR A 103 -8.40 3.56 -1.64
CA THR A 103 -9.41 4.06 -2.58
C THR A 103 -10.59 3.10 -2.74
N ARG A 104 -10.40 1.82 -2.42
CA ARG A 104 -11.40 0.75 -2.54
C ARG A 104 -11.94 0.28 -1.20
N GLN A 105 -11.66 0.98 -0.10
CA GLN A 105 -11.95 0.51 1.27
C GLN A 105 -13.42 0.07 1.47
N GLN A 106 -14.37 0.74 0.81
CA GLN A 106 -15.81 0.42 0.88
C GLN A 106 -16.12 -1.01 0.42
N ARG A 107 -15.30 -1.59 -0.47
CA ARG A 107 -15.47 -2.97 -0.96
C ARG A 107 -15.16 -4.03 0.09
N TYR A 108 -14.37 -3.70 1.10
CA TYR A 108 -13.91 -4.65 2.10
C TYR A 108 -14.80 -4.70 3.34
N GLY A 109 -15.78 -3.79 3.47
CA GLY A 109 -16.71 -3.78 4.61
C GLY A 109 -16.04 -3.61 5.98
N VAL A 110 -14.81 -3.06 6.01
CA VAL A 110 -14.06 -2.73 7.22
C VAL A 110 -13.73 -1.23 7.19
N ALA A 111 -14.16 -0.51 8.21
CA ALA A 111 -13.91 0.93 8.32
C ALA A 111 -12.50 1.20 8.85
N ILE A 112 -11.86 2.24 8.28
CA ILE A 112 -10.70 2.91 8.88
C ILE A 112 -11.25 4.15 9.60
N ASP A 113 -11.39 4.07 10.92
CA ASP A 113 -12.11 5.07 11.72
C ASP A 113 -11.30 5.49 12.97
N GLY A 114 -11.99 5.98 14.02
CA GLY A 114 -11.37 6.41 15.27
C GLY A 114 -10.66 5.30 16.05
N GLY A 115 -10.92 4.02 15.75
CA GLY A 115 -10.17 2.89 16.32
C GLY A 115 -8.78 2.71 15.74
N THR A 116 -8.48 3.35 14.60
CA THR A 116 -7.16 3.33 13.94
C THR A 116 -6.74 4.75 13.53
N PRO A 117 -6.47 5.65 14.50
CA PRO A 117 -6.28 7.08 14.23
C PRO A 117 -5.00 7.39 13.43
N HIS A 118 -3.90 6.65 13.65
CA HIS A 118 -2.63 6.89 12.96
C HIS A 118 -2.70 6.41 11.52
N LEU A 119 -3.29 5.23 11.30
CA LEU A 119 -3.60 4.71 9.98
C LEU A 119 -4.54 5.65 9.23
N LYS A 120 -5.59 6.16 9.89
CA LYS A 120 -6.51 7.11 9.29
C LYS A 120 -5.77 8.38 8.82
N SER A 121 -4.92 8.96 9.68
CA SER A 121 -4.13 10.13 9.32
C SER A 121 -3.19 9.87 8.14
N TRP A 122 -2.55 8.70 8.10
CA TRP A 122 -1.70 8.29 6.99
C TRP A 122 -2.49 8.11 5.69
N MET A 123 -3.63 7.42 5.74
CA MET A 123 -4.53 7.25 4.60
C MET A 123 -4.97 8.61 4.03
N GLU A 124 -5.44 9.52 4.87
CA GLU A 124 -5.88 10.86 4.46
C GLU A 124 -4.73 11.64 3.80
N ARG A 125 -3.52 11.57 4.37
CA ARG A 125 -2.32 12.19 3.78
C ARG A 125 -2.00 11.63 2.39
N LEU A 126 -2.09 10.32 2.20
CA LEU A 126 -1.81 9.69 0.91
C LEU A 126 -2.87 10.05 -0.14
N LEU A 127 -4.15 10.01 0.23
CA LEU A 127 -5.25 10.33 -0.69
C LEU A 127 -5.30 11.82 -1.06
N ALA A 128 -4.78 12.70 -0.21
CA ALA A 128 -4.69 14.14 -0.48
C ALA A 128 -3.53 14.54 -1.42
N ARG A 129 -2.61 13.63 -1.75
CA ARG A 129 -1.50 13.95 -2.65
C ARG A 129 -2.02 14.27 -4.06
N PRO A 130 -1.56 15.34 -4.72
CA PRO A 130 -2.06 15.72 -6.06
C PRO A 130 -1.98 14.59 -7.10
N ALA A 131 -0.90 13.81 -7.09
CA ALA A 131 -0.72 12.67 -7.99
C ALA A 131 -1.73 11.54 -7.75
N VAL A 132 -2.30 11.45 -6.55
CA VAL A 132 -3.30 10.45 -6.17
C VAL A 132 -4.70 10.98 -6.42
N SER A 133 -5.00 12.18 -5.91
CA SER A 133 -6.32 12.80 -6.06
C SER A 133 -6.73 13.01 -7.51
N ALA A 134 -5.78 13.21 -8.42
CA ALA A 134 -6.05 13.31 -9.86
C ALA A 134 -6.52 11.99 -10.52
N THR A 135 -6.47 10.87 -9.78
CA THR A 135 -6.83 9.52 -10.25
C THR A 135 -8.09 8.94 -9.61
N LEU A 136 -8.69 9.67 -8.66
CA LEU A 136 -9.92 9.29 -7.94
C LEU A 136 -11.16 9.72 -8.72
#